data_AF-A0A812KIS3-F1
#
_entry.id   AF-A0A812KIS3-F1
#
_cell.length_a   1.000
_cell.length_b   1.000
_cell.length_c   1.000
_cell.angle_alpha   90.00
_cell.angle_beta   90.00
_cell.angle_gamma   90.00
#
_symmetry.space_group_name_H-M   'P 1'
#
loop_
_entity.id
_entity.type
_entity.pdbx_description
1 polymer ?
#
loop_
_entity_poly.entity_id
_entity_poly.type
_entity_poly.pdbx_seq_one_letter_code
_entity_poly.pdbx_strand_id
1 'polypeptide(L)'
;MEQEKHEAMMQKAGADICKDKLKGGNRSESFSVFSSQVKDKLKADREDVERREFAMHALQDNPKWHIQQEALIGHPVRVIHITKHRDLPMFAGPMLRLFLCALLGLVAGVPRVAVVGAGINGASAVHFLRELLGDGVDITVYEASREPGGRTLTRTFANVTIDVGGTAIYSRNRYISGFAKSFGLLPAGGDDGVNSDIGIWDGDEFRIKVDSDSKLDLGAKLLWRYGLSPLHVIPAVRKAVDSFDRIYSLQDQQQSFKTPAELFDALGVFNLTQTSAYDYFASLGVGQKFVREMVDGASRCNYNQPGTLNSFADLISLAGVGVGGHVFGLANGTQAISRGLLASATRVRLGERVVRVTANATGYTVQSTKRSEHFDGVILATPLELTAIQLPAEARQHAGSGRRYQATYVTFVHGQLNETYFRLKATNAKTVPGTVLTTEDSSSPFSSFGVHRKFPDGSMVVKLFSRRQLHDSDIQPLFPRVPHSVKLQREVEVERVAAEALMQPLHGPILSSPQGGLVKTVGKIRPRCATCSSVES
;
A
#
# COMPACT_ATOMS: atom_id res chain seq x y z
N MET A 1 -21.63 -14.05 35.56
CA MET A 1 -22.93 -13.34 35.52
C MET A 1 -23.58 -13.26 34.15
N GLU A 2 -23.06 -12.55 33.12
CA GLU A 2 -23.73 -12.52 31.80
C GLU A 2 -23.65 -13.85 31.03
N GLN A 3 -22.51 -14.54 31.14
CA GLN A 3 -22.31 -15.86 30.52
C GLN A 3 -23.19 -16.95 31.16
N GLU A 4 -23.39 -16.90 32.49
CA GLU A 4 -24.32 -17.79 33.21
C GLU A 4 -25.79 -17.50 32.88
N LYS A 5 -26.15 -16.22 32.64
CA LYS A 5 -27.49 -15.87 32.15
C LYS A 5 -27.73 -16.41 30.73
N HIS A 6 -26.69 -16.43 29.89
CA HIS A 6 -26.75 -16.98 28.53
C HIS A 6 -26.94 -18.51 28.53
N GLU A 7 -26.20 -19.24 29.38
CA GLU A 7 -26.34 -20.69 29.52
C GLU A 7 -27.70 -21.10 30.12
N ALA A 8 -28.20 -20.36 31.11
CA ALA A 8 -29.52 -20.59 31.68
C ALA A 8 -30.66 -20.33 30.67
N MET A 9 -30.50 -19.34 29.78
CA MET A 9 -31.46 -19.05 28.71
C MET A 9 -31.48 -20.15 27.64
N MET A 10 -30.31 -20.71 27.31
CA MET A 10 -30.19 -21.81 26.35
C MET A 10 -30.70 -23.14 26.91
N GLN A 11 -30.49 -23.43 28.20
CA GLN A 11 -31.08 -24.61 28.86
C GLN A 11 -32.61 -24.52 28.94
N LYS A 12 -33.16 -23.33 29.22
CA LYS A 12 -34.62 -23.11 29.22
C LYS A 12 -35.22 -23.28 27.82
N ALA A 13 -34.55 -22.75 26.78
CA ALA A 13 -34.96 -22.94 25.39
C ALA A 13 -34.92 -24.41 24.95
N GLY A 14 -33.92 -25.17 25.40
CA GLY A 14 -33.84 -26.61 25.16
C GLY A 14 -34.96 -27.42 25.84
N ALA A 15 -35.37 -27.01 27.04
CA ALA A 15 -36.47 -27.66 27.78
C ALA A 15 -37.85 -27.38 27.15
N ASP A 16 -38.08 -26.18 26.62
CA ASP A 16 -39.33 -25.81 25.98
C ASP A 16 -39.50 -26.49 24.60
N ILE A 17 -38.41 -26.66 23.84
CA ILE A 17 -38.40 -27.43 22.58
C ILE A 17 -38.70 -28.92 22.82
N CYS A 18 -38.32 -29.47 23.98
CA CYS A 18 -38.64 -30.84 24.36
C CYS A 18 -40.11 -31.04 24.76
N LYS A 19 -40.78 -30.00 25.29
CA LYS A 19 -42.22 -30.04 25.62
C LYS A 19 -43.13 -29.93 24.39
N ASP A 20 -42.73 -29.20 23.35
CA ASP A 20 -43.51 -29.05 22.12
C ASP A 20 -43.47 -30.29 21.20
N LYS A 21 -42.58 -31.25 21.45
CA LYS A 21 -42.61 -32.56 20.77
C LYS A 21 -43.85 -33.40 21.09
N LEU A 22 -44.64 -33.04 22.10
CA LEU A 22 -45.82 -33.80 22.55
C LEU A 22 -47.17 -33.29 22.00
N LYS A 23 -47.21 -32.17 21.26
CA LYS A 23 -48.46 -31.66 20.67
C LYS A 23 -48.25 -31.27 19.22
N GLY A 24 -48.69 -32.14 18.31
CA GLY A 24 -48.46 -32.04 16.86
C GLY A 24 -49.08 -30.80 16.20
N GLY A 25 -48.31 -29.70 16.15
CA GLY A 25 -48.60 -28.48 15.40
C GLY A 25 -47.61 -28.24 14.25
N ASN A 26 -48.10 -27.60 13.19
CA ASN A 26 -47.44 -27.44 11.88
C ASN A 26 -46.13 -26.62 11.97
N ARG A 27 -45.02 -27.16 11.42
CA ARG A 27 -43.63 -26.75 11.72
C ARG A 27 -43.06 -25.59 10.91
N SER A 28 -43.66 -25.15 9.80
CA SER A 28 -42.94 -24.31 8.82
C SER A 28 -43.09 -22.80 8.99
N GLU A 29 -44.21 -22.30 9.53
CA GLU A 29 -44.46 -20.86 9.60
C GLU A 29 -43.96 -20.22 10.91
N SER A 30 -44.17 -20.87 12.07
CA SER A 30 -43.73 -20.31 13.35
C SER A 30 -42.20 -20.32 13.52
N PHE A 31 -41.49 -21.27 12.90
CA PHE A 31 -40.02 -21.36 12.95
C PHE A 31 -39.34 -20.36 12.01
N SER A 32 -39.96 -20.01 10.87
CA SER A 32 -39.40 -19.05 9.92
C SER A 32 -39.50 -17.61 10.44
N VAL A 33 -40.64 -17.25 11.06
CA VAL A 33 -40.86 -15.93 11.66
C VAL A 33 -39.95 -15.73 12.88
N PHE A 34 -39.85 -16.73 13.77
CA PHE A 34 -38.96 -16.69 14.94
C PHE A 34 -37.47 -16.68 14.55
N SER A 35 -37.07 -17.47 13.54
CA SER A 35 -35.70 -17.48 13.01
C SER A 35 -35.32 -16.15 12.35
N SER A 36 -36.23 -15.49 11.63
CA SER A 36 -35.97 -14.17 11.05
C SER A 36 -35.82 -13.10 12.13
N GLN A 37 -36.71 -13.06 13.14
CA GLN A 37 -36.65 -12.08 14.22
C GLN A 37 -35.43 -12.28 15.13
N VAL A 38 -35.01 -13.53 15.36
CA VAL A 38 -33.78 -13.84 16.10
C VAL A 38 -32.53 -13.49 15.26
N LYS A 39 -32.53 -13.73 13.94
CA LYS A 39 -31.42 -13.34 13.05
C LYS A 39 -31.28 -11.83 12.92
N ASP A 40 -32.38 -11.10 12.78
CA ASP A 40 -32.37 -9.64 12.66
C ASP A 40 -31.93 -8.99 13.98
N LYS A 41 -32.36 -9.56 15.11
CA LYS A 41 -31.93 -9.09 16.44
C LYS A 41 -30.47 -9.44 16.73
N LEU A 42 -29.99 -10.62 16.35
CA LEU A 42 -28.57 -11.00 16.46
C LEU A 42 -27.67 -10.20 15.51
N LYS A 43 -28.16 -9.81 14.33
CA LYS A 43 -27.43 -8.95 13.39
C LYS A 43 -27.35 -7.51 13.90
N ALA A 44 -28.47 -6.98 14.42
CA ALA A 44 -28.49 -5.66 15.06
C ALA A 44 -27.60 -5.62 16.32
N ASP A 45 -27.66 -6.64 17.17
CA ASP A 45 -26.83 -6.76 18.36
C ASP A 45 -25.35 -6.94 17.99
N ARG A 46 -25.03 -7.66 16.89
CA ARG A 46 -23.64 -7.80 16.40
C ARG A 46 -23.10 -6.51 15.79
N GLU A 47 -23.88 -5.75 15.04
CA GLU A 47 -23.47 -4.44 14.51
C GLU A 47 -23.32 -3.40 15.63
N ASP A 48 -24.12 -3.49 16.70
CA ASP A 48 -24.00 -2.61 17.88
C ASP A 48 -22.83 -3.04 18.78
N VAL A 49 -22.54 -4.34 18.89
CA VAL A 49 -21.35 -4.88 19.56
C VAL A 49 -20.07 -4.57 18.79
N GLU A 50 -20.03 -4.72 17.45
CA GLU A 50 -18.86 -4.34 16.65
C GLU A 50 -18.62 -2.81 16.70
N ARG A 51 -19.69 -1.99 16.72
CA ARG A 51 -19.58 -0.53 16.96
C ARG A 51 -19.12 -0.20 18.38
N ARG A 52 -19.61 -0.90 19.40
CA ARG A 52 -19.24 -0.69 20.81
C ARG A 52 -17.86 -1.24 21.13
N GLU A 53 -17.44 -2.36 20.59
CA GLU A 53 -16.07 -2.88 20.71
C GLU A 53 -15.08 -1.98 19.98
N PHE A 54 -15.44 -1.46 18.79
CA PHE A 54 -14.62 -0.43 18.12
C PHE A 54 -14.52 0.86 18.95
N ALA A 55 -15.60 1.27 19.63
CA ALA A 55 -15.61 2.42 20.53
C ALA A 55 -14.92 2.18 21.88
N MET A 56 -14.94 0.95 22.40
CA MET A 56 -14.33 0.56 23.68
C MET A 56 -12.83 0.26 23.53
N HIS A 57 -12.39 -0.40 22.45
CA HIS A 57 -10.97 -0.48 22.10
C HIS A 57 -10.39 0.90 21.76
N ALA A 58 -11.21 1.83 21.24
CA ALA A 58 -10.80 3.22 21.05
C ALA A 58 -10.46 3.96 22.35
N LEU A 59 -10.94 3.49 23.52
CA LEU A 59 -10.68 4.10 24.82
C LEU A 59 -9.56 3.41 25.62
N GLN A 60 -9.23 2.14 25.33
CA GLN A 60 -8.29 1.35 26.15
C GLN A 60 -6.85 1.27 25.59
N ASP A 61 -6.62 1.47 24.29
CA ASP A 61 -5.32 1.16 23.67
C ASP A 61 -4.39 2.36 23.38
N ASN A 62 -4.67 3.58 23.87
CA ASN A 62 -3.75 4.70 23.59
C ASN A 62 -3.74 5.87 24.59
N PRO A 63 -3.07 5.74 25.75
CA PRO A 63 -2.96 6.84 26.72
C PRO A 63 -2.14 8.05 26.24
N LYS A 64 -1.45 7.97 25.08
CA LYS A 64 -0.70 9.08 24.48
C LYS A 64 -1.53 10.05 23.63
N TRP A 65 -2.77 9.72 23.27
CA TRP A 65 -3.58 10.50 22.32
C TRP A 65 -4.82 11.15 22.93
N HIS A 66 -5.02 11.05 24.25
CA HIS A 66 -6.18 11.60 24.96
C HIS A 66 -5.92 12.91 25.72
N ILE A 67 -4.77 13.58 25.54
CA ILE A 67 -4.48 14.87 26.18
C ILE A 67 -4.23 15.94 25.11
N GLN A 68 -5.29 16.34 24.41
CA GLN A 68 -5.36 17.66 23.77
C GLN A 68 -6.83 18.11 23.74
N GLN A 69 -7.38 18.42 24.92
CA GLN A 69 -8.51 19.35 24.97
C GLN A 69 -8.72 20.12 26.28
N GLU A 70 -7.87 19.98 27.29
CA GLU A 70 -7.97 20.82 28.49
C GLU A 70 -6.62 21.41 28.92
N ALA A 71 -6.69 22.67 29.36
CA ALA A 71 -5.69 23.50 30.01
C ALA A 71 -4.65 24.22 29.13
N LEU A 72 -5.07 25.39 28.63
CA LEU A 72 -4.30 26.61 28.84
C LEU A 72 -3.97 26.73 30.34
N ILE A 73 -2.68 26.85 30.68
CA ILE A 73 -2.05 27.58 31.82
C ILE A 73 -0.74 26.87 32.23
N GLY A 74 0.41 27.54 31.99
CA GLY A 74 1.57 27.58 32.91
C GLY A 74 2.64 26.47 32.92
N HIS A 75 3.78 26.74 32.23
CA HIS A 75 5.19 26.33 32.53
C HIS A 75 5.64 24.85 32.43
N PRO A 76 6.97 24.57 32.37
CA PRO A 76 8.02 25.14 31.51
C PRO A 76 8.72 24.08 30.62
N VAL A 77 9.40 24.56 29.59
CA VAL A 77 10.14 23.81 28.56
C VAL A 77 11.25 22.92 29.14
N ARG A 78 11.29 21.64 28.75
CA ARG A 78 12.44 20.73 28.97
C ARG A 78 13.61 21.13 28.07
N VAL A 79 14.71 21.49 28.69
CA VAL A 79 16.00 21.79 28.05
C VAL A 79 16.56 20.51 27.40
N ILE A 80 16.82 20.57 26.10
CA ILE A 80 17.59 19.55 25.38
C ILE A 80 19.07 19.78 25.70
N HIS A 81 19.74 18.75 26.23
CA HIS A 81 21.19 18.75 26.45
C HIS A 81 21.93 18.82 25.11
N ILE A 82 22.55 19.97 24.84
CA ILE A 82 23.52 20.11 23.75
C ILE A 82 24.90 19.73 24.30
N THR A 83 25.52 18.75 23.65
CA THR A 83 26.85 18.22 23.96
C THR A 83 27.95 19.29 23.87
N LYS A 84 28.92 19.10 24.77
CA LYS A 84 30.09 19.91 25.11
C LYS A 84 30.92 20.37 23.89
N HIS A 85 30.96 21.67 23.62
CA HIS A 85 32.03 22.29 22.82
C HIS A 85 33.07 22.96 23.73
N ARG A 86 34.34 22.81 23.34
CA ARG A 86 35.56 23.26 24.02
C ARG A 86 35.59 24.78 24.24
N ASP A 87 35.92 25.14 25.48
CA ASP A 87 36.65 26.30 25.99
C ASP A 87 36.47 27.66 25.29
N LEU A 88 35.53 28.45 25.81
CA LEU A 88 35.50 29.92 25.68
C LEU A 88 35.98 30.57 27.00
N PRO A 89 36.72 31.69 26.95
CA PRO A 89 37.35 32.30 28.11
C PRO A 89 36.33 32.77 29.16
N MET A 90 36.66 32.47 30.40
CA MET A 90 35.82 32.54 31.59
C MET A 90 35.75 33.97 32.17
N PHE A 91 35.22 34.95 31.41
CA PHE A 91 35.05 36.34 31.91
C PHE A 91 33.73 37.02 31.50
N ALA A 92 32.70 36.27 31.18
CA ALA A 92 31.35 36.80 30.93
C ALA A 92 30.40 36.43 32.06
N GLY A 93 29.89 37.43 32.80
CA GLY A 93 28.92 37.24 33.89
C GLY A 93 27.62 36.54 33.43
N PRO A 94 26.84 35.96 34.35
CA PRO A 94 25.66 35.15 34.03
C PRO A 94 24.61 35.87 33.17
N MET A 95 24.50 37.20 33.29
CA MET A 95 23.65 38.01 32.41
C MET A 95 24.14 38.04 30.96
N LEU A 96 25.46 38.14 30.71
CA LEU A 96 26.00 38.18 29.35
C LEU A 96 25.87 36.82 28.64
N ARG A 97 25.89 35.71 29.40
CA ARG A 97 25.61 34.36 28.86
C ARG A 97 24.13 34.16 28.52
N LEU A 98 23.21 34.64 29.36
CA LEU A 98 21.78 34.66 29.07
C LEU A 98 21.46 35.56 27.88
N PHE A 99 22.12 36.71 27.77
CA PHE A 99 21.99 37.63 26.64
C PHE A 99 22.59 37.05 25.35
N LEU A 100 23.76 36.38 25.40
CA LEU A 100 24.32 35.68 24.25
C LEU A 100 23.51 34.44 23.84
N CYS A 101 22.95 33.67 24.78
CA CYS A 101 22.07 32.55 24.47
C CYS A 101 20.73 33.02 23.91
N ALA A 102 20.18 34.14 24.40
CA ALA A 102 19.02 34.78 23.81
C ALA A 102 19.34 35.33 22.42
N LEU A 103 20.49 35.98 22.21
CA LEU A 103 20.94 36.45 20.89
C LEU A 103 21.22 35.29 19.92
N LEU A 104 21.87 34.21 20.36
CA LEU A 104 22.11 33.01 19.53
C LEU A 104 20.80 32.27 19.21
N GLY A 105 19.84 32.24 20.14
CA GLY A 105 18.48 31.74 19.92
C GLY A 105 17.61 32.67 19.06
N LEU A 106 17.89 33.97 19.04
CA LEU A 106 17.26 34.96 18.17
C LEU A 106 17.85 35.00 16.75
N VAL A 107 19.08 34.49 16.55
CA VAL A 107 19.80 34.52 15.27
C VAL A 107 19.60 33.23 14.45
N ALA A 108 19.24 32.12 15.08
CA ALA A 108 18.85 30.90 14.36
C ALA A 108 17.41 31.03 13.87
N GLY A 109 17.22 31.34 12.58
CA GLY A 109 15.90 31.33 11.95
C GLY A 109 15.23 29.96 12.06
N VAL A 110 13.90 29.93 11.88
CA VAL A 110 13.12 28.68 11.88
C VAL A 110 13.71 27.72 10.83
N PRO A 111 14.14 26.50 11.22
CA PRO A 111 14.67 25.52 10.28
C PRO A 111 13.72 25.25 9.12
N ARG A 112 14.25 25.29 7.90
CA ARG A 112 13.51 25.08 6.65
C ARG A 112 13.81 23.69 6.12
N VAL A 113 12.79 22.86 5.98
CA VAL A 113 12.91 21.49 5.44
C VAL A 113 12.16 21.38 4.12
N ALA A 114 12.85 20.90 3.08
CA ALA A 114 12.21 20.52 1.84
C ALA A 114 11.83 19.03 1.86
N VAL A 115 10.60 18.71 1.48
CA VAL A 115 10.14 17.32 1.26
C VAL A 115 9.84 17.15 -0.23
N VAL A 116 10.52 16.21 -0.88
CA VAL A 116 10.39 15.96 -2.32
C VAL A 116 9.49 14.75 -2.54
N GLY A 117 8.26 15.01 -2.98
CA GLY A 117 7.19 14.03 -3.20
C GLY A 117 6.05 14.21 -2.18
N ALA A 118 4.81 14.34 -2.69
CA ALA A 118 3.59 14.47 -1.90
C ALA A 118 2.75 13.17 -1.90
N GLY A 119 3.39 12.02 -2.10
CA GLY A 119 2.81 10.71 -1.83
C GLY A 119 2.81 10.39 -0.33
N ILE A 120 2.30 9.19 0.03
CA ILE A 120 2.13 8.79 1.44
C ILE A 120 3.41 8.95 2.28
N ASN A 121 4.58 8.59 1.76
CA ASN A 121 5.85 8.73 2.49
C ASN A 121 6.17 10.19 2.82
N GLY A 122 6.04 11.10 1.85
CA GLY A 122 6.35 12.52 2.05
C GLY A 122 5.30 13.20 2.91
N ALA A 123 4.03 12.86 2.71
CA ALA A 123 2.93 13.34 3.55
C ALA A 123 3.10 12.90 5.02
N SER A 124 3.47 11.64 5.27
CA SER A 124 3.78 11.16 6.62
C SER A 124 5.02 11.84 7.22
N ALA A 125 6.07 12.08 6.42
CA ALA A 125 7.25 12.81 6.89
C ALA A 125 6.90 14.24 7.33
N VAL A 126 6.06 14.94 6.57
CA VAL A 126 5.53 16.27 6.93
C VAL A 126 4.79 16.21 8.26
N HIS A 127 3.88 15.25 8.41
CA HIS A 127 3.08 15.09 9.62
C HIS A 127 3.97 14.86 10.85
N PHE A 128 4.90 13.90 10.80
CA PHE A 128 5.77 13.60 11.92
C PHE A 128 6.79 14.71 12.22
N LEU A 129 7.29 15.43 11.21
CA LEU A 129 8.12 16.62 11.45
C LEU A 129 7.34 17.69 12.22
N ARG A 130 6.08 17.93 11.83
CA ARG A 130 5.22 18.89 12.53
C ARG A 130 4.91 18.43 13.96
N GLU A 131 4.63 17.15 14.17
CA GLU A 131 4.38 16.57 15.50
C GLU A 131 5.60 16.74 16.42
N LEU A 132 6.81 16.49 15.90
CA LEU A 132 8.04 16.55 16.68
C LEU A 132 8.50 17.98 16.98
N LEU A 133 8.35 18.91 16.02
CA LEU A 133 8.95 20.24 16.09
C LEU A 133 7.94 21.38 16.30
N GLY A 134 6.64 21.09 16.30
CA GLY A 134 5.59 22.09 16.38
C GLY A 134 5.75 23.16 15.30
N ASP A 135 5.45 24.43 15.61
CA ASP A 135 5.64 25.56 14.69
C ASP A 135 7.11 25.96 14.49
N GLY A 136 8.05 25.30 15.17
CA GLY A 136 9.49 25.51 15.08
C GLY A 136 10.14 24.96 13.80
N VAL A 137 9.36 24.67 12.75
CA VAL A 137 9.86 24.19 11.45
C VAL A 137 9.02 24.73 10.29
N ASP A 138 9.68 25.19 9.23
CA ASP A 138 9.08 25.58 7.95
C ASP A 138 9.22 24.43 6.95
N ILE A 139 8.11 23.78 6.62
CA ILE A 139 8.10 22.59 5.77
C ILE A 139 7.56 22.95 4.38
N THR A 140 8.40 22.81 3.34
CA THR A 140 7.99 22.97 1.94
C THR A 140 7.97 21.64 1.23
N VAL A 141 6.79 21.25 0.74
CA VAL A 141 6.61 20.03 -0.07
C VAL A 141 6.66 20.40 -1.55
N TYR A 142 7.45 19.67 -2.32
CA TYR A 142 7.48 19.76 -3.78
C TYR A 142 6.88 18.49 -4.40
N GLU A 143 5.94 18.65 -5.31
CA GLU A 143 5.29 17.55 -6.03
C GLU A 143 5.30 17.83 -7.53
N ALA A 144 5.78 16.86 -8.30
CA ALA A 144 5.88 16.99 -9.75
C ALA A 144 4.49 16.98 -10.42
N SER A 145 3.56 16.20 -9.88
CA SER A 145 2.17 16.13 -10.32
C SER A 145 1.35 17.35 -9.87
N ARG A 146 0.23 17.60 -10.56
CA ARG A 146 -0.74 18.62 -10.17
C ARG A 146 -1.64 18.21 -9.00
N GLU A 147 -1.49 16.98 -8.50
CA GLU A 147 -2.22 16.47 -7.33
C GLU A 147 -1.30 15.65 -6.42
N PRO A 148 -1.56 15.62 -5.10
CA PRO A 148 -0.85 14.77 -4.16
C PRO A 148 -1.33 13.31 -4.21
N GLY A 149 -0.62 12.42 -3.53
CA GLY A 149 -0.99 11.01 -3.34
C GLY A 149 -0.10 10.01 -4.07
N GLY A 150 0.56 10.41 -5.16
CA GLY A 150 1.52 9.55 -5.87
C GLY A 150 0.93 8.21 -6.31
N ARG A 151 1.26 7.13 -5.60
CA ARG A 151 0.77 5.76 -5.88
C ARG A 151 -0.52 5.40 -5.14
N THR A 152 -1.08 6.27 -4.31
CA THR A 152 -2.40 6.12 -3.68
C THR A 152 -3.35 7.14 -4.31
N LEU A 153 -3.79 6.89 -5.55
CA LEU A 153 -4.73 7.78 -6.25
C LEU A 153 -6.13 7.19 -6.24
N THR A 154 -7.10 8.08 -6.03
CA THR A 154 -8.52 7.77 -6.05
C THR A 154 -9.15 8.49 -7.25
N ARG A 155 -10.08 7.82 -7.92
CA ARG A 155 -10.81 8.34 -9.09
C ARG A 155 -12.28 7.97 -8.98
N THR A 156 -13.12 8.73 -9.68
CA THR A 156 -14.50 8.35 -9.94
C THR A 156 -14.56 7.66 -11.30
N PHE A 157 -15.16 6.48 -11.36
CA PHE A 157 -15.34 5.69 -12.58
C PHE A 157 -16.67 4.97 -12.53
N ALA A 158 -17.49 5.08 -13.58
CA ALA A 158 -18.86 4.55 -13.61
C ALA A 158 -19.68 4.95 -12.36
N ASN A 159 -19.52 6.20 -11.89
CA ASN A 159 -20.14 6.74 -10.67
C ASN A 159 -19.75 6.02 -9.37
N VAL A 160 -18.64 5.28 -9.38
CA VAL A 160 -18.06 4.60 -8.21
C VAL A 160 -16.70 5.22 -7.88
N THR A 161 -16.46 5.49 -6.61
CA THR A 161 -15.13 5.87 -6.11
C THR A 161 -14.23 4.64 -6.08
N ILE A 162 -13.13 4.67 -6.82
CA ILE A 162 -12.18 3.57 -6.94
C ILE A 162 -10.76 4.03 -6.68
N ASP A 163 -9.99 3.20 -5.99
CA ASP A 163 -8.54 3.40 -5.87
C ASP A 163 -7.83 2.72 -7.04
N VAL A 164 -7.18 3.55 -7.87
CA VAL A 164 -6.42 3.13 -9.06
C VAL A 164 -4.93 2.91 -8.74
N GLY A 165 -4.61 2.80 -7.46
CA GLY A 165 -3.26 2.54 -6.92
C GLY A 165 -3.34 1.69 -5.67
N GLY A 166 -2.62 2.05 -4.61
CA GLY A 166 -2.70 1.36 -3.32
C GLY A 166 -4.12 1.44 -2.73
N THR A 167 -4.79 0.30 -2.59
CA THR A 167 -6.21 0.21 -2.15
C THR A 167 -6.37 -0.48 -0.81
N ALA A 168 -5.62 -1.56 -0.59
CA ALA A 168 -5.76 -2.44 0.56
C ALA A 168 -5.04 -1.88 1.80
N ILE A 169 -5.77 -1.74 2.90
CA ILE A 169 -5.23 -1.38 4.22
C ILE A 169 -5.30 -2.61 5.11
N TYR A 170 -4.15 -3.00 5.67
CA TYR A 170 -4.08 -4.07 6.65
C TYR A 170 -4.39 -3.55 8.06
N SER A 171 -5.25 -4.27 8.79
CA SER A 171 -5.77 -3.83 10.09
C SER A 171 -4.69 -3.55 11.15
N ARG A 172 -3.55 -4.27 11.11
CA ARG A 172 -2.43 -4.06 12.04
C ARG A 172 -1.48 -2.94 11.65
N ASN A 173 -1.68 -2.30 10.49
CA ASN A 173 -0.87 -1.13 10.11
C ASN A 173 -1.28 0.09 10.96
N ARG A 174 -0.55 0.32 12.07
CA ARG A 174 -0.89 1.36 13.06
C ARG A 174 -0.94 2.76 12.46
N TYR A 175 -0.05 3.08 11.52
CA TYR A 175 0.00 4.43 10.93
C TYR A 175 -1.15 4.68 9.97
N ILE A 176 -1.34 3.80 8.97
CA ILE A 176 -2.39 4.03 7.97
C ILE A 176 -3.78 3.95 8.61
N SER A 177 -4.01 2.97 9.49
CA SER A 177 -5.27 2.86 10.24
C SER A 177 -5.47 4.02 11.20
N GLY A 178 -4.40 4.46 11.89
CA GLY A 178 -4.43 5.62 12.78
C GLY A 178 -4.78 6.91 12.06
N PHE A 179 -4.14 7.19 10.91
CA PHE A 179 -4.43 8.36 10.08
C PHE A 179 -5.85 8.32 9.50
N ALA A 180 -6.29 7.16 9.01
CA ALA A 180 -7.66 7.02 8.53
C ALA A 180 -8.66 7.36 9.64
N LYS A 181 -8.44 6.84 10.85
CA LYS A 181 -9.27 7.14 12.03
C LYS A 181 -9.23 8.62 12.42
N SER A 182 -8.04 9.24 12.49
CA SER A 182 -7.91 10.65 12.88
C SER A 182 -8.59 11.62 11.91
N PHE A 183 -8.70 11.24 10.64
CA PHE A 183 -9.41 12.01 9.63
C PHE A 183 -10.89 11.61 9.46
N GLY A 184 -11.42 10.71 10.29
CA GLY A 184 -12.81 10.24 10.18
C GLY A 184 -13.10 9.49 8.87
N LEU A 185 -12.09 8.87 8.25
CA LEU A 185 -12.26 8.11 7.02
C LEU A 185 -12.87 6.75 7.34
N LEU A 186 -14.07 6.52 6.82
CA LEU A 186 -14.80 5.28 7.03
C LEU A 186 -14.27 4.16 6.13
N PRO A 187 -14.24 2.91 6.62
CA PRO A 187 -14.08 1.74 5.77
C PRO A 187 -15.12 1.76 4.65
N ALA A 188 -14.75 1.23 3.48
CA ALA A 188 -15.72 0.97 2.42
C ALA A 188 -16.83 0.04 2.96
N GLY A 189 -18.09 0.45 2.82
CA GLY A 189 -19.23 -0.30 3.34
C GLY A 189 -19.47 -1.62 2.60
N GLY A 190 -20.03 -2.61 3.31
CA GLY A 190 -20.21 -3.99 2.83
C GLY A 190 -21.47 -4.28 2.00
N ASP A 191 -22.19 -3.27 1.50
CA ASP A 191 -23.30 -3.46 0.54
C ASP A 191 -22.91 -2.93 -0.84
N ASP A 192 -21.86 -3.53 -1.39
CA ASP A 192 -21.40 -3.33 -2.77
C ASP A 192 -22.08 -4.30 -3.76
N GLY A 193 -22.95 -5.18 -3.25
CA GLY A 193 -23.58 -6.28 -3.99
C GLY A 193 -22.59 -7.38 -4.41
N VAL A 194 -21.35 -7.35 -3.89
CA VAL A 194 -20.29 -8.28 -4.25
C VAL A 194 -20.39 -9.53 -3.39
N ASN A 195 -20.25 -10.68 -4.03
CA ASN A 195 -20.16 -11.94 -3.30
C ASN A 195 -18.73 -12.07 -2.74
N SER A 196 -18.57 -12.35 -1.45
CA SER A 196 -17.26 -12.57 -0.80
C SER A 196 -16.54 -13.85 -1.24
N ASP A 197 -17.14 -14.61 -2.15
CA ASP A 197 -16.55 -15.83 -2.69
C ASP A 197 -15.21 -15.59 -3.40
N ILE A 198 -14.30 -16.54 -3.19
CA ILE A 198 -12.98 -16.58 -3.80
C ILE A 198 -12.87 -17.84 -4.67
N GLY A 199 -12.35 -17.69 -5.89
CA GLY A 199 -12.00 -18.80 -6.75
C GLY A 199 -10.56 -18.74 -7.23
N ILE A 200 -9.94 -19.91 -7.44
CA ILE A 200 -8.64 -20.02 -8.12
C ILE A 200 -8.86 -20.62 -9.50
N TRP A 201 -8.59 -19.82 -10.51
CA TRP A 201 -8.76 -20.12 -11.93
C TRP A 201 -7.42 -20.46 -12.56
N ASP A 202 -7.33 -21.59 -13.25
CA ASP A 202 -6.09 -22.01 -13.91
C ASP A 202 -6.05 -21.70 -15.41
N GLY A 203 -7.07 -21.05 -15.96
CA GLY A 203 -7.22 -20.85 -17.41
C GLY A 203 -8.30 -21.72 -18.05
N ASP A 204 -8.71 -22.81 -17.39
CA ASP A 204 -9.64 -23.81 -17.93
C ASP A 204 -10.79 -24.12 -16.97
N GLU A 205 -10.47 -24.32 -15.68
CA GLU A 205 -11.43 -24.61 -14.62
C GLU A 205 -11.08 -23.93 -13.28
N PHE A 206 -12.06 -23.84 -12.39
CA PHE A 206 -11.79 -23.43 -11.01
C PHE A 206 -11.27 -24.60 -10.19
N ARG A 207 -10.01 -24.53 -9.77
CA ARG A 207 -9.36 -25.55 -8.92
C ARG A 207 -9.93 -25.59 -7.51
N ILE A 208 -10.35 -24.44 -7.02
CA ILE A 208 -11.13 -24.29 -5.80
C ILE A 208 -12.09 -23.11 -5.96
N LYS A 209 -13.28 -23.27 -5.37
CA LYS A 209 -14.23 -22.20 -5.12
C LYS A 209 -14.65 -22.26 -3.66
N VAL A 210 -14.48 -21.14 -2.98
CA VAL A 210 -14.87 -20.96 -1.60
C VAL A 210 -16.18 -20.19 -1.62
N ASP A 211 -17.27 -20.90 -1.38
CA ASP A 211 -18.58 -20.31 -1.14
C ASP A 211 -18.67 -19.90 0.33
N SER A 212 -18.96 -18.63 0.56
CA SER A 212 -18.99 -18.01 1.89
C SER A 212 -20.12 -18.55 2.79
N ASP A 213 -21.11 -19.26 2.24
CA ASP A 213 -22.25 -19.82 2.97
C ASP A 213 -22.00 -21.23 3.56
N SER A 214 -20.87 -21.89 3.27
CA SER A 214 -20.60 -23.28 3.72
C SER A 214 -19.22 -23.50 4.36
N LYS A 215 -19.03 -23.00 5.59
CA LYS A 215 -17.74 -23.09 6.34
C LYS A 215 -17.26 -24.51 6.63
N LEU A 216 -18.16 -25.45 6.89
CA LEU A 216 -17.81 -26.86 7.18
C LEU A 216 -17.26 -27.59 5.95
N ASP A 217 -17.71 -27.19 4.76
CA ASP A 217 -17.28 -27.76 3.48
C ASP A 217 -15.88 -27.22 3.07
N LEU A 218 -15.57 -25.98 3.41
CA LEU A 218 -14.28 -25.36 3.09
C LEU A 218 -13.09 -26.09 3.73
N GLY A 219 -13.15 -26.37 5.04
CA GLY A 219 -12.06 -27.04 5.75
C GLY A 219 -11.76 -28.43 5.20
N ALA A 220 -12.81 -29.20 4.90
CA ALA A 220 -12.71 -30.53 4.29
C ALA A 220 -12.14 -30.47 2.86
N LYS A 221 -12.60 -29.53 2.03
CA LYS A 221 -12.09 -29.29 0.67
C LYS A 221 -10.61 -28.92 0.67
N LEU A 222 -10.19 -28.03 1.57
CA LEU A 222 -8.80 -27.63 1.71
C LEU A 222 -7.93 -28.80 2.18
N LEU A 223 -8.39 -29.56 3.19
CA LEU A 223 -7.67 -30.74 3.68
C LEU A 223 -7.53 -31.82 2.60
N TRP A 224 -8.61 -32.10 1.87
CA TRP A 224 -8.60 -33.09 0.78
C TRP A 224 -7.64 -32.71 -0.35
N ARG A 225 -7.64 -31.43 -0.76
CA ARG A 225 -6.83 -30.97 -1.89
C ARG A 225 -5.37 -30.72 -1.52
N TYR A 226 -5.12 -30.19 -0.33
CA TYR A 226 -3.82 -29.64 0.06
C TYR A 226 -3.18 -30.34 1.27
N GLY A 227 -3.87 -31.30 1.88
CA GLY A 227 -3.40 -31.99 3.07
C GLY A 227 -3.18 -31.03 4.23
N LEU A 228 -2.12 -31.27 5.00
CA LEU A 228 -1.76 -30.46 6.16
C LEU A 228 -0.97 -29.18 5.80
N SER A 229 -0.80 -28.86 4.52
CA SER A 229 -0.06 -27.68 4.04
C SER A 229 -0.50 -26.37 4.73
N PRO A 230 -1.81 -26.07 4.90
CA PRO A 230 -2.23 -24.84 5.59
C PRO A 230 -1.72 -24.73 7.03
N LEU A 231 -1.58 -25.85 7.74
CA LEU A 231 -1.13 -25.88 9.14
C LEU A 231 0.34 -25.48 9.30
N HIS A 232 1.16 -25.67 8.27
CA HIS A 232 2.55 -25.21 8.25
C HIS A 232 2.67 -23.74 7.85
N VAL A 233 1.75 -23.25 7.01
CA VAL A 233 1.79 -21.88 6.46
C VAL A 233 1.26 -20.84 7.45
N ILE A 234 0.16 -21.13 8.15
CA ILE A 234 -0.47 -20.17 9.08
C ILE A 234 0.51 -19.67 10.17
N PRO A 235 1.26 -20.54 10.88
CA PRO A 235 2.23 -20.08 11.87
C PRO A 235 3.38 -19.27 11.25
N ALA A 236 3.83 -19.62 10.05
CA ALA A 236 4.88 -18.89 9.34
C ALA A 236 4.45 -17.45 9.02
N VAL A 237 3.22 -17.27 8.53
CA VAL A 237 2.65 -15.94 8.25
C VAL A 237 2.53 -15.13 9.54
N ARG A 238 1.95 -15.72 10.61
CA ARG A 238 1.82 -15.03 11.91
C ARG A 238 3.18 -14.58 12.45
N LYS A 239 4.17 -15.46 12.42
CA LYS A 239 5.54 -15.13 12.85
C LYS A 239 6.14 -13.98 12.04
N ALA A 240 5.96 -13.97 10.73
CA ALA A 240 6.46 -12.89 9.87
C ALA A 240 5.78 -11.54 10.18
N VAL A 241 4.44 -11.55 10.35
CA VAL A 241 3.68 -10.34 10.72
C VAL A 241 4.09 -9.85 12.11
N ASP A 242 4.16 -10.73 13.11
CA ASP A 242 4.56 -10.36 14.48
C ASP A 242 5.99 -9.82 14.52
N SER A 243 6.89 -10.38 13.73
CA SER A 243 8.26 -9.89 13.58
C SER A 243 8.31 -8.50 12.94
N PHE A 244 7.48 -8.27 11.90
CA PHE A 244 7.41 -6.98 11.22
C PHE A 244 6.79 -5.89 12.10
N ASP A 245 5.76 -6.21 12.88
CA ASP A 245 5.09 -5.29 13.82
C ASP A 245 6.03 -4.73 14.91
N ARG A 246 7.14 -5.41 15.20
CA ARG A 246 8.18 -4.90 16.12
C ARG A 246 8.72 -3.54 15.68
N ILE A 247 8.57 -3.16 14.42
CA ILE A 247 8.98 -1.84 13.91
C ILE A 247 8.42 -0.70 14.74
N TYR A 248 7.17 -0.82 15.20
CA TYR A 248 6.53 0.23 16.00
C TYR A 248 7.21 0.41 17.35
N SER A 249 7.61 -0.68 18.03
CA SER A 249 8.34 -0.60 19.29
C SER A 249 9.75 -0.02 19.12
N LEU A 250 10.43 -0.32 18.01
CA LEU A 250 11.75 0.26 17.71
C LEU A 250 11.62 1.76 17.40
N GLN A 251 10.58 2.17 16.69
CA GLN A 251 10.28 3.57 16.41
C GLN A 251 9.87 4.36 17.66
N ASP A 252 9.10 3.74 18.58
CA ASP A 252 8.78 4.33 19.89
C ASP A 252 10.04 4.61 20.73
N GLN A 253 11.11 3.83 20.51
CA GLN A 253 12.43 4.00 21.10
C GLN A 253 13.34 4.93 20.28
N GLN A 254 12.79 5.60 19.26
CA GLN A 254 13.51 6.51 18.36
C GLN A 254 14.67 5.85 17.61
N GLN A 255 14.60 4.54 17.38
CA GLN A 255 15.60 3.83 16.59
C GLN A 255 15.42 4.15 15.10
N SER A 256 16.54 4.31 14.41
CA SER A 256 16.61 4.51 12.96
C SER A 256 17.67 3.60 12.35
N PHE A 257 17.53 3.30 11.07
CA PHE A 257 18.38 2.34 10.35
C PHE A 257 18.99 3.02 9.14
N LYS A 258 20.28 2.76 8.87
CA LYS A 258 20.98 3.37 7.73
C LYS A 258 20.62 2.68 6.43
N THR A 259 20.27 1.40 6.49
CA THR A 259 19.93 0.60 5.31
C THR A 259 18.67 -0.24 5.53
N PRO A 260 17.95 -0.61 4.45
CA PRO A 260 16.86 -1.59 4.56
C PRO A 260 17.32 -2.93 5.13
N ALA A 261 18.56 -3.35 4.88
CA ALA A 261 19.11 -4.60 5.41
C ALA A 261 19.20 -4.56 6.94
N GLU A 262 19.74 -3.48 7.52
CA GLU A 262 19.79 -3.28 8.98
C GLU A 262 18.38 -3.27 9.60
N LEU A 263 17.41 -2.62 8.94
CA LEU A 263 16.02 -2.63 9.36
C LEU A 263 15.45 -4.06 9.40
N PHE A 264 15.58 -4.81 8.29
CA PHE A 264 15.03 -6.17 8.23
C PHE A 264 15.74 -7.14 9.17
N ASP A 265 17.03 -6.92 9.45
CA ASP A 265 17.80 -7.70 10.41
C ASP A 265 17.30 -7.44 11.85
N ALA A 266 17.14 -6.18 12.24
CA ALA A 266 16.60 -5.81 13.54
C ALA A 266 15.18 -6.36 13.79
N LEU A 267 14.37 -6.46 12.74
CA LEU A 267 13.04 -7.06 12.78
C LEU A 267 13.07 -8.60 12.79
N GLY A 268 14.20 -9.24 12.46
CA GLY A 268 14.34 -10.69 12.38
C GLY A 268 13.73 -11.31 11.13
N VAL A 269 13.56 -10.52 10.06
CA VAL A 269 12.98 -10.96 8.79
C VAL A 269 13.97 -10.91 7.62
N PHE A 270 15.22 -10.50 7.86
CA PHE A 270 16.23 -10.39 6.80
C PHE A 270 16.40 -11.70 6.01
N ASN A 271 16.55 -12.85 6.66
CA ASN A 271 16.70 -14.14 5.98
C ASN A 271 15.51 -14.50 5.07
N LEU A 272 14.29 -14.07 5.44
CA LEU A 272 13.10 -14.27 4.60
C LEU A 272 13.17 -13.44 3.29
N THR A 273 13.88 -12.30 3.32
CA THR A 273 14.12 -11.49 2.11
C THR A 273 15.19 -12.08 1.19
N GLN A 274 16.00 -13.02 1.68
CA GLN A 274 17.11 -13.64 0.95
C GLN A 274 16.75 -14.99 0.30
N THR A 275 15.58 -15.55 0.61
CA THR A 275 15.14 -16.87 0.13
C THR A 275 13.91 -16.71 -0.75
N SER A 276 13.82 -17.47 -1.86
CA SER A 276 12.59 -17.51 -2.65
C SER A 276 11.44 -18.10 -1.84
N ALA A 277 10.20 -17.72 -2.13
CA ALA A 277 9.05 -18.30 -1.45
C ALA A 277 8.91 -19.80 -1.74
N TYR A 278 9.23 -20.25 -2.95
CA TYR A 278 9.25 -21.67 -3.29
C TYR A 278 10.21 -22.49 -2.41
N ASP A 279 11.44 -22.03 -2.25
CA ASP A 279 12.44 -22.74 -1.42
C ASP A 279 12.03 -22.70 0.05
N TYR A 280 11.53 -21.56 0.52
CA TYR A 280 11.07 -21.41 1.89
C TYR A 280 9.91 -22.36 2.22
N PHE A 281 8.85 -22.39 1.42
CA PHE A 281 7.70 -23.26 1.67
C PHE A 281 8.04 -24.74 1.47
N ALA A 282 8.92 -25.08 0.53
CA ALA A 282 9.46 -26.44 0.41
C ALA A 282 10.20 -26.86 1.69
N SER A 283 11.01 -25.97 2.28
CA SER A 283 11.72 -26.24 3.55
C SER A 283 10.79 -26.48 4.74
N LEU A 284 9.56 -25.95 4.68
CA LEU A 284 8.51 -26.17 5.69
C LEU A 284 7.66 -27.43 5.43
N GLY A 285 7.97 -28.21 4.39
CA GLY A 285 7.18 -29.39 4.00
C GLY A 285 5.80 -29.04 3.42
N VAL A 286 5.62 -27.83 2.90
CA VAL A 286 4.37 -27.40 2.25
C VAL A 286 4.28 -28.04 0.86
N GLY A 287 3.15 -28.67 0.57
CA GLY A 287 2.94 -29.32 -0.72
C GLY A 287 2.94 -28.32 -1.88
N GLN A 288 3.66 -28.66 -2.96
CA GLN A 288 3.78 -27.81 -4.17
C GLN A 288 2.42 -27.36 -4.72
N LYS A 289 1.39 -28.21 -4.67
CA LYS A 289 0.04 -27.87 -5.10
C LYS A 289 -0.54 -26.69 -4.31
N PHE A 290 -0.38 -26.66 -2.99
CA PHE A 290 -0.84 -25.54 -2.17
C PHE A 290 -0.08 -24.27 -2.52
N VAL A 291 1.23 -24.38 -2.74
CA VAL A 291 2.07 -23.23 -3.13
C VAL A 291 1.62 -22.66 -4.47
N ARG A 292 1.49 -23.49 -5.50
CA ARG A 292 1.15 -23.04 -6.87
C ARG A 292 -0.27 -22.50 -7.03
N GLU A 293 -1.20 -22.95 -6.19
CA GLU A 293 -2.61 -22.55 -6.31
C GLU A 293 -2.98 -21.44 -5.33
N MET A 294 -2.62 -21.57 -4.05
CA MET A 294 -3.02 -20.62 -3.00
C MET A 294 -1.98 -19.53 -2.80
N VAL A 295 -0.71 -19.90 -2.63
CA VAL A 295 0.37 -18.94 -2.32
C VAL A 295 0.63 -18.06 -3.54
N ASP A 296 0.88 -18.66 -4.70
CA ASP A 296 1.03 -17.92 -5.96
C ASP A 296 -0.22 -17.11 -6.30
N GLY A 297 -1.43 -17.64 -6.04
CA GLY A 297 -2.67 -16.91 -6.25
C GLY A 297 -2.74 -15.61 -5.44
N ALA A 298 -2.34 -15.67 -4.16
CA ALA A 298 -2.26 -14.48 -3.30
C ALA A 298 -1.16 -13.52 -3.76
N SER A 299 0.06 -14.01 -3.98
CA SER A 299 1.21 -13.20 -4.37
C SER A 299 1.03 -12.54 -5.74
N ARG A 300 0.42 -13.23 -6.71
CA ARG A 300 0.09 -12.67 -8.02
C ARG A 300 -1.00 -11.60 -7.94
N CYS A 301 -1.93 -11.72 -7.00
CA CYS A 301 -2.93 -10.67 -6.76
C CYS A 301 -2.29 -9.37 -6.25
N ASN A 302 -1.32 -9.47 -5.33
CA ASN A 302 -0.71 -8.30 -4.70
C ASN A 302 0.51 -7.74 -5.45
N TYR A 303 1.30 -8.61 -6.10
CA TYR A 303 2.60 -8.26 -6.68
C TYR A 303 2.74 -8.65 -8.15
N ASN A 304 1.76 -9.34 -8.76
CA ASN A 304 1.87 -9.95 -10.09
C ASN A 304 3.10 -10.87 -10.24
N GLN A 305 3.64 -11.40 -9.14
CA GLN A 305 4.78 -12.31 -9.13
C GLN A 305 4.37 -13.59 -8.42
N PRO A 306 4.83 -14.77 -8.87
CA PRO A 306 4.61 -16.02 -8.17
C PRO A 306 5.73 -16.23 -7.15
N GLY A 307 5.80 -17.39 -6.49
CA GLY A 307 6.77 -17.69 -5.43
C GLY A 307 8.26 -17.67 -5.80
N THR A 308 8.63 -17.20 -7.00
CA THR A 308 9.99 -16.72 -7.30
C THR A 308 10.34 -15.42 -6.57
N LEU A 309 9.35 -14.66 -6.09
CA LEU A 309 9.60 -13.54 -5.18
C LEU A 309 10.12 -14.03 -3.82
N ASN A 310 10.68 -13.13 -3.02
CA ASN A 310 11.24 -13.51 -1.72
C ASN A 310 10.15 -13.93 -0.72
N SER A 311 10.48 -14.86 0.18
CA SER A 311 9.51 -15.44 1.11
C SER A 311 8.87 -14.41 2.04
N PHE A 312 9.57 -13.32 2.39
CA PHE A 312 8.98 -12.26 3.22
C PHE A 312 7.79 -11.59 2.52
N ALA A 313 7.97 -11.14 1.27
CA ALA A 313 6.89 -10.51 0.53
C ALA A 313 5.71 -11.48 0.30
N ASP A 314 5.97 -12.77 0.11
CA ASP A 314 4.91 -13.77 -0.08
C ASP A 314 4.12 -14.02 1.22
N LEU A 315 4.82 -14.15 2.36
CA LEU A 315 4.18 -14.26 3.68
C LEU A 315 3.31 -13.03 4.00
N ILE A 316 3.76 -11.83 3.65
CA ILE A 316 2.96 -10.61 3.79
C ILE A 316 1.75 -10.60 2.83
N SER A 317 1.92 -11.14 1.62
CA SER A 317 0.80 -11.35 0.68
C SER A 317 -0.30 -12.20 1.30
N LEU A 318 0.10 -13.30 1.94
CA LEU A 318 -0.80 -14.24 2.61
C LEU A 318 -1.48 -13.61 3.84
N ALA A 319 -0.81 -12.69 4.54
CA ALA A 319 -1.46 -11.91 5.59
C ALA A 319 -2.61 -11.06 5.04
N GLY A 320 -2.46 -10.54 3.82
CA GLY A 320 -3.47 -9.78 3.09
C GLY A 320 -4.73 -10.57 2.71
N VAL A 321 -4.67 -11.90 2.66
CA VAL A 321 -5.85 -12.75 2.39
C VAL A 321 -6.54 -13.24 3.67
N GLY A 322 -6.31 -12.58 4.80
CA GLY A 322 -7.03 -12.82 6.06
C GLY A 322 -6.28 -13.64 7.10
N VAL A 323 -4.97 -13.87 6.92
CA VAL A 323 -4.15 -14.57 7.91
C VAL A 323 -3.50 -13.57 8.86
N GLY A 324 -3.85 -13.62 10.15
CA GLY A 324 -3.23 -12.77 11.18
C GLY A 324 -3.74 -11.32 11.23
N GLY A 325 -4.79 -10.99 10.45
CA GLY A 325 -5.47 -9.71 10.43
C GLY A 325 -6.54 -9.69 9.33
N HIS A 326 -7.15 -8.53 9.08
CA HIS A 326 -8.07 -8.33 7.96
C HIS A 326 -7.63 -7.16 7.09
N VAL A 327 -8.15 -7.12 5.86
CA VAL A 327 -7.89 -6.05 4.89
C VAL A 327 -9.18 -5.31 4.61
N PHE A 328 -9.10 -3.98 4.54
CA PHE A 328 -10.23 -3.12 4.18
C PHE A 328 -9.77 -2.00 3.23
N GLY A 329 -10.73 -1.43 2.49
CA GLY A 329 -10.54 -0.18 1.73
C GLY A 329 -11.24 0.98 2.43
N LEU A 330 -11.09 2.19 1.90
CA LEU A 330 -11.79 3.39 2.42
C LEU A 330 -12.88 3.85 1.46
N ALA A 331 -14.02 4.28 1.98
CA ALA A 331 -15.15 4.74 1.18
C ALA A 331 -14.79 5.93 0.27
N ASN A 332 -13.94 6.82 0.76
CA ASN A 332 -13.47 8.01 0.04
C ASN A 332 -12.09 7.80 -0.63
N GLY A 333 -11.61 6.56 -0.66
CA GLY A 333 -10.33 6.15 -1.23
C GLY A 333 -9.10 6.55 -0.40
N THR A 334 -7.99 5.87 -0.67
CA THR A 334 -6.75 5.99 0.11
C THR A 334 -6.01 7.30 -0.13
N GLN A 335 -6.27 8.01 -1.24
CA GLN A 335 -5.67 9.32 -1.52
C GLN A 335 -6.00 10.36 -0.44
N ALA A 336 -7.15 10.22 0.23
CA ALA A 336 -7.59 11.11 1.28
C ALA A 336 -6.59 11.18 2.45
N ILE A 337 -5.89 10.10 2.77
CA ILE A 337 -4.89 10.07 3.85
C ILE A 337 -3.73 11.01 3.53
N SER A 338 -3.13 10.89 2.34
CA SER A 338 -2.01 11.74 1.94
C SER A 338 -2.41 13.21 1.89
N ARG A 339 -3.65 13.51 1.43
CA ARG A 339 -4.19 14.89 1.44
C ARG A 339 -4.33 15.44 2.85
N GLY A 340 -4.88 14.64 3.78
CA GLY A 340 -5.05 15.05 5.18
C GLY A 340 -3.72 15.36 5.86
N LEU A 341 -2.72 14.49 5.69
CA LEU A 341 -1.39 14.67 6.30
C LEU A 341 -0.65 15.92 5.79
N LEU A 342 -0.87 16.31 4.53
CA LEU A 342 -0.24 17.51 3.96
C LEU A 342 -0.75 18.82 4.55
N ALA A 343 -1.86 18.82 5.29
CA ALA A 343 -2.33 20.00 6.02
C ALA A 343 -1.32 20.49 7.08
N SER A 344 -0.40 19.62 7.52
CA SER A 344 0.67 19.98 8.46
C SER A 344 1.86 20.70 7.81
N ALA A 345 1.92 20.78 6.47
CA ALA A 345 2.98 21.49 5.76
C ALA A 345 2.79 23.01 5.83
N THR A 346 3.90 23.75 5.84
CA THR A 346 3.85 25.21 5.69
C THR A 346 3.47 25.59 4.26
N ARG A 347 3.98 24.85 3.26
CA ARG A 347 3.68 25.07 1.84
C ARG A 347 3.67 23.74 1.09
N VAL A 348 2.70 23.57 0.20
CA VAL A 348 2.65 22.46 -0.76
C VAL A 348 2.68 23.00 -2.18
N ARG A 349 3.67 22.59 -2.98
CA ARG A 349 3.91 23.07 -4.33
C ARG A 349 3.65 21.95 -5.33
N LEU A 350 2.46 21.96 -5.90
CA LEU A 350 2.03 21.03 -6.93
C LEU A 350 2.48 21.50 -8.32
N GLY A 351 2.71 20.57 -9.24
CA GLY A 351 3.19 20.84 -10.59
C GLY A 351 4.59 21.47 -10.61
N GLU A 352 5.43 21.15 -9.62
CA GLU A 352 6.76 21.72 -9.43
C GLU A 352 7.76 20.59 -9.11
N ARG A 353 8.45 20.12 -10.16
CA ARG A 353 9.38 19.00 -10.08
C ARG A 353 10.74 19.47 -9.59
N VAL A 354 11.31 18.80 -8.59
CA VAL A 354 12.72 18.98 -8.21
C VAL A 354 13.61 18.30 -9.24
N VAL A 355 14.66 18.99 -9.69
CA VAL A 355 15.60 18.50 -10.72
C VAL A 355 17.01 18.32 -10.17
N ARG A 356 17.37 19.05 -9.10
CA ARG A 356 18.69 18.98 -8.48
C ARG A 356 18.61 19.32 -7.00
N VAL A 357 19.39 18.59 -6.21
CA VAL A 357 19.72 18.91 -4.82
C VAL A 357 21.23 19.03 -4.74
N THR A 358 21.71 20.15 -4.24
CA THR A 358 23.14 20.42 -4.02
C THR A 358 23.37 20.57 -2.52
N ALA A 359 24.43 19.94 -2.00
CA ALA A 359 24.87 20.18 -0.63
C ALA A 359 25.74 21.45 -0.58
N ASN A 360 25.51 22.27 0.44
CA ASN A 360 26.19 23.53 0.68
C ASN A 360 26.79 23.52 2.10
N ALA A 361 27.65 24.48 2.44
CA ALA A 361 28.27 24.54 3.76
C ALA A 361 27.27 24.64 4.94
N THR A 362 26.08 25.19 4.69
CA THR A 362 25.05 25.45 5.71
C THR A 362 23.76 24.64 5.53
N GLY A 363 23.72 23.69 4.60
CA GLY A 363 22.50 22.93 4.29
C GLY A 363 22.45 22.50 2.83
N TYR A 364 21.31 22.73 2.16
CA TYR A 364 21.06 22.26 0.81
C TYR A 364 20.43 23.34 -0.07
N THR A 365 20.77 23.35 -1.36
CA THR A 365 20.01 24.07 -2.39
C THR A 365 19.14 23.10 -3.16
N VAL A 366 17.83 23.32 -3.14
CA VAL A 366 16.83 22.57 -3.91
C VAL A 366 16.45 23.38 -5.15
N GLN A 367 16.78 22.86 -6.32
CA GLN A 367 16.39 23.43 -7.60
C GLN A 367 15.20 22.65 -8.17
N SER A 368 14.10 23.36 -8.39
CA SER A 368 12.91 22.87 -9.08
C SER A 368 12.86 23.38 -10.53
N THR A 369 11.87 22.93 -11.29
CA THR A 369 11.57 23.46 -12.63
C THR A 369 11.18 24.93 -12.65
N LYS A 370 10.89 25.55 -11.49
CA LYS A 370 10.41 26.93 -11.39
C LYS A 370 11.36 27.85 -10.62
N ARG A 371 12.15 27.32 -9.68
CA ARG A 371 12.96 28.14 -8.78
C ARG A 371 14.10 27.36 -8.14
N SER A 372 14.95 28.07 -7.41
CA SER A 372 16.01 27.50 -6.57
C SER A 372 15.93 28.14 -5.18
N GLU A 373 15.92 27.32 -4.13
CA GLU A 373 15.80 27.78 -2.75
C GLU A 373 16.73 27.01 -1.80
N HIS A 374 17.12 27.67 -0.72
CA HIS A 374 17.94 27.08 0.34
C HIS A 374 17.08 26.47 1.45
N PHE A 375 17.52 25.31 1.96
CA PHE A 375 16.90 24.56 3.05
C PHE A 375 17.97 24.00 3.98
N ASP A 376 17.68 23.90 5.26
CA ASP A 376 18.56 23.30 6.27
C ASP A 376 18.54 21.76 6.19
N GLY A 377 17.44 21.18 5.69
CA GLY A 377 17.30 19.74 5.48
C GLY A 377 16.45 19.39 4.27
N VAL A 378 16.69 18.21 3.69
CA VAL A 378 15.94 17.68 2.55
C VAL A 378 15.54 16.23 2.80
N ILE A 379 14.25 15.94 2.69
CA ILE A 379 13.70 14.57 2.69
C ILE A 379 13.33 14.20 1.26
N LEU A 380 13.98 13.18 0.73
CA LEU A 380 13.65 12.63 -0.59
C LEU A 380 12.62 11.51 -0.42
N ALA A 381 11.35 11.83 -0.63
CA ALA A 381 10.22 10.90 -0.48
C ALA A 381 9.71 10.38 -1.82
N THR A 382 10.64 10.12 -2.75
CA THR A 382 10.37 9.69 -4.12
C THR A 382 11.34 8.58 -4.54
N PRO A 383 10.97 7.66 -5.45
CA PRO A 383 11.88 6.61 -5.92
C PRO A 383 13.08 7.22 -6.67
N LEU A 384 14.24 7.26 -6.02
CA LEU A 384 15.42 7.97 -6.52
C LEU A 384 15.87 7.44 -7.89
N GLU A 385 15.83 6.12 -8.06
CA GLU A 385 16.14 5.44 -9.31
C GLU A 385 15.31 5.88 -10.52
N LEU A 386 14.19 6.59 -10.31
CA LEU A 386 13.20 6.90 -11.35
C LEU A 386 13.00 8.41 -11.57
N THR A 387 13.63 9.27 -10.76
CA THR A 387 13.36 10.72 -10.76
C THR A 387 14.39 11.57 -11.49
N ALA A 388 15.51 10.99 -11.92
CA ALA A 388 16.63 11.69 -12.58
C ALA A 388 17.13 12.95 -11.82
N ILE A 389 16.81 13.07 -10.53
CA ILE A 389 17.24 14.17 -9.68
C ILE A 389 18.75 14.10 -9.55
N GLN A 390 19.43 15.21 -9.83
CA GLN A 390 20.86 15.32 -9.60
C GLN A 390 21.10 15.46 -8.10
N LEU A 391 21.69 14.44 -7.48
CA LEU A 391 21.94 14.38 -6.04
C LEU A 391 23.41 14.67 -5.69
N PRO A 392 23.70 15.15 -4.46
CA PRO A 392 25.07 15.21 -3.97
C PRO A 392 25.68 13.80 -3.89
N ALA A 393 27.01 13.72 -3.95
CA ALA A 393 27.73 12.44 -4.06
C ALA A 393 27.38 11.46 -2.91
N GLU A 394 27.28 11.98 -1.69
CA GLU A 394 26.89 11.25 -0.47
C GLU A 394 25.49 10.62 -0.53
N ALA A 395 24.52 11.26 -1.19
CA ALA A 395 23.18 10.70 -1.35
C ALA A 395 23.12 9.70 -2.51
N ARG A 396 23.95 9.92 -3.54
CA ARG A 396 24.00 9.08 -4.74
C ARG A 396 24.42 7.64 -4.44
N GLN A 397 25.28 7.42 -3.45
CA GLN A 397 25.69 6.06 -3.05
C GLN A 397 24.52 5.21 -2.52
N HIS A 398 23.45 5.84 -2.07
CA HIS A 398 22.24 5.18 -1.58
C HIS A 398 21.11 5.09 -2.63
N ALA A 399 21.26 5.78 -3.77
CA ALA A 399 20.36 5.62 -4.90
C ALA A 399 20.61 4.24 -5.52
N GLY A 400 19.76 3.27 -5.20
CA GLY A 400 19.91 1.90 -5.70
C GLY A 400 20.00 1.88 -7.23
N SER A 401 20.97 1.16 -7.78
CA SER A 401 21.14 1.05 -9.23
C SER A 401 20.39 -0.16 -9.79
N GLY A 402 19.61 0.03 -10.85
CA GLY A 402 19.21 -1.04 -11.76
C GLY A 402 18.25 -2.11 -11.21
N ARG A 403 17.43 -1.78 -10.20
CA ARG A 403 16.38 -2.69 -9.72
C ARG A 403 15.38 -2.96 -10.84
N ARG A 404 15.14 -4.24 -11.11
CA ARG A 404 14.10 -4.66 -12.06
C ARG A 404 12.76 -4.65 -11.33
N TYR A 405 11.85 -3.79 -11.78
CA TYR A 405 10.48 -3.75 -11.30
C TYR A 405 9.61 -4.75 -12.06
N GLN A 406 8.61 -5.31 -11.39
CA GLN A 406 7.50 -5.99 -12.03
C GLN A 406 6.43 -4.94 -12.35
N ALA A 407 6.24 -4.64 -13.64
CA ALA A 407 5.13 -3.83 -14.08
C ALA A 407 3.81 -4.49 -13.67
N THR A 408 2.93 -3.70 -13.05
CA THR A 408 1.58 -4.12 -12.66
C THR A 408 0.58 -3.16 -13.27
N TYR A 409 -0.30 -3.65 -14.12
CA TYR A 409 -1.37 -2.89 -14.72
C TYR A 409 -2.67 -3.16 -13.99
N VAL A 410 -3.36 -2.09 -13.63
CA VAL A 410 -4.71 -2.12 -13.07
C VAL A 410 -5.68 -1.65 -14.13
N THR A 411 -6.63 -2.51 -14.48
CA THR A 411 -7.69 -2.19 -15.45
C THR A 411 -9.04 -2.27 -14.78
N PHE A 412 -9.81 -1.18 -14.84
CA PHE A 412 -11.21 -1.17 -14.47
C PHE A 412 -12.10 -1.27 -15.71
N VAL A 413 -13.08 -2.16 -15.65
CA VAL A 413 -14.07 -2.38 -16.70
C VAL A 413 -15.46 -2.25 -16.09
N HIS A 414 -16.33 -1.47 -16.71
CA HIS A 414 -17.77 -1.47 -16.43
C HIS A 414 -18.50 -2.24 -17.55
N GLY A 415 -19.19 -3.32 -17.21
CA GLY A 415 -19.93 -4.12 -18.19
C GLY A 415 -20.65 -5.34 -17.60
N GLN A 416 -21.33 -6.10 -18.46
CA GLN A 416 -21.92 -7.40 -18.11
C GLN A 416 -20.88 -8.51 -18.30
N LEU A 417 -20.61 -9.26 -17.25
CA LEU A 417 -19.65 -10.35 -17.26
C LEU A 417 -20.16 -11.54 -18.09
N ASN A 418 -19.31 -12.07 -18.95
CA ASN A 418 -19.55 -13.31 -19.66
C ASN A 418 -19.21 -14.51 -18.78
N GLU A 419 -20.21 -15.07 -18.10
CA GLU A 419 -20.03 -16.26 -17.26
C GLU A 419 -19.54 -17.50 -18.03
N THR A 420 -19.74 -17.55 -19.35
CA THR A 420 -19.25 -18.68 -20.18
C THR A 420 -17.73 -18.69 -20.30
N TYR A 421 -17.06 -17.54 -20.12
CA TYR A 421 -15.59 -17.46 -20.07
C TYR A 421 -15.01 -18.41 -19.01
N PHE A 422 -15.68 -18.49 -17.86
CA PHE A 422 -15.25 -19.31 -16.72
C PHE A 422 -15.80 -20.74 -16.72
N ARG A 423 -16.46 -21.16 -17.80
CA ARG A 423 -16.95 -22.54 -18.01
C ARG A 423 -17.73 -23.12 -16.82
N LEU A 424 -18.53 -22.29 -16.13
CA LEU A 424 -19.21 -22.65 -14.88
C LEU A 424 -20.11 -23.90 -14.99
N LYS A 425 -20.65 -24.18 -16.19
CA LYS A 425 -21.46 -25.39 -16.46
C LYS A 425 -20.72 -26.70 -16.21
N ALA A 426 -19.39 -26.72 -16.29
CA ALA A 426 -18.56 -27.90 -16.03
C ALA A 426 -18.28 -28.12 -14.53
N THR A 427 -18.54 -27.14 -13.66
CA THR A 427 -18.03 -27.11 -12.27
C THR A 427 -19.13 -27.12 -11.19
N ASN A 428 -20.39 -27.38 -11.54
CA ASN A 428 -21.58 -27.29 -10.65
C ASN A 428 -21.76 -25.92 -9.96
N ALA A 429 -21.06 -24.89 -10.43
CA ALA A 429 -21.10 -23.55 -9.88
C ALA A 429 -22.24 -22.71 -10.46
N LYS A 430 -22.93 -21.93 -9.61
CA LYS A 430 -24.04 -21.06 -10.04
C LYS A 430 -23.61 -19.67 -10.53
N THR A 431 -22.50 -19.14 -10.04
CA THR A 431 -22.02 -17.77 -10.35
C THR A 431 -20.50 -17.66 -10.32
N VAL A 432 -19.93 -16.62 -10.94
CA VAL A 432 -18.49 -16.30 -10.85
C VAL A 432 -18.18 -15.72 -9.46
N PRO A 433 -17.10 -16.16 -8.78
CA PRO A 433 -16.67 -15.58 -7.51
C PRO A 433 -16.41 -14.07 -7.60
N GLY A 434 -16.66 -13.33 -6.52
CA GLY A 434 -16.37 -11.89 -6.48
C GLY A 434 -14.86 -11.60 -6.55
N THR A 435 -14.03 -12.54 -6.11
CA THR A 435 -12.58 -12.52 -6.28
C THR A 435 -12.12 -13.76 -7.03
N VAL A 436 -11.39 -13.58 -8.13
CA VAL A 436 -10.75 -14.66 -8.88
C VAL A 436 -9.24 -14.45 -8.88
N LEU A 437 -8.52 -15.40 -8.31
CA LEU A 437 -7.07 -15.51 -8.36
C LEU A 437 -6.67 -16.43 -9.52
N THR A 438 -5.47 -16.27 -10.07
CA THR A 438 -4.98 -17.19 -11.11
C THR A 438 -3.68 -17.88 -10.74
N THR A 439 -3.52 -19.12 -11.20
CA THR A 439 -2.24 -19.83 -11.13
C THR A 439 -1.22 -19.19 -12.07
N GLU A 440 0.07 -19.43 -11.82
CA GLU A 440 1.15 -18.85 -12.64
C GLU A 440 1.10 -19.29 -14.11
N ASP A 441 0.71 -20.55 -14.35
CA ASP A 441 0.61 -21.19 -15.66
C ASP A 441 -0.70 -20.89 -16.41
N SER A 442 -1.59 -20.10 -15.80
CA SER A 442 -2.84 -19.71 -16.44
C SER A 442 -2.62 -18.92 -17.73
N SER A 443 -3.32 -19.31 -18.79
CA SER A 443 -3.34 -18.59 -20.07
C SER A 443 -4.19 -17.31 -20.03
N SER A 444 -4.79 -16.96 -18.89
CA SER A 444 -5.61 -15.77 -18.75
C SER A 444 -4.77 -14.49 -18.95
N PRO A 445 -5.33 -13.44 -19.57
CA PRO A 445 -4.60 -12.19 -19.77
C PRO A 445 -4.42 -11.38 -18.48
N PHE A 446 -5.08 -11.79 -17.38
CA PHE A 446 -5.04 -11.16 -16.07
C PHE A 446 -4.49 -12.12 -14.99
N SER A 447 -3.87 -11.54 -13.95
CA SER A 447 -3.33 -12.25 -12.79
C SER A 447 -4.33 -12.34 -11.63
N SER A 448 -5.26 -11.39 -11.55
CA SER A 448 -6.42 -11.50 -10.67
C SER A 448 -7.55 -10.60 -11.13
N PHE A 449 -8.75 -10.92 -10.63
CA PHE A 449 -10.02 -10.27 -10.93
C PHE A 449 -10.73 -10.01 -9.60
N GLY A 450 -11.27 -8.81 -9.42
CA GLY A 450 -12.07 -8.45 -8.25
C GLY A 450 -13.26 -7.58 -8.65
N VAL A 451 -14.46 -7.98 -8.25
CA VAL A 451 -15.66 -7.15 -8.43
C VAL A 451 -15.64 -6.03 -7.39
N HIS A 452 -15.76 -4.78 -7.85
CA HIS A 452 -15.81 -3.59 -7.01
C HIS A 452 -17.24 -3.13 -6.72
N ARG A 453 -18.15 -3.32 -7.66
CA ARG A 453 -19.55 -2.89 -7.55
C ARG A 453 -20.42 -3.70 -8.49
N LYS A 454 -21.59 -4.14 -8.03
CA LYS A 454 -22.67 -4.59 -8.91
C LYS A 454 -23.78 -3.54 -8.98
N PHE A 455 -24.40 -3.41 -10.15
CA PHE A 455 -25.52 -2.51 -10.38
C PHE A 455 -26.84 -3.29 -10.55
N PRO A 456 -28.01 -2.66 -10.32
CA PRO A 456 -29.31 -3.31 -10.46
C PRO A 456 -29.61 -3.86 -11.87
N ASP A 457 -28.96 -3.34 -12.91
CA ASP A 457 -29.09 -3.79 -14.29
C ASP A 457 -28.23 -5.04 -14.62
N GLY A 458 -27.57 -5.61 -13.60
CA GLY A 458 -26.68 -6.76 -13.73
C GLY A 458 -25.28 -6.43 -14.27
N SER A 459 -25.00 -5.17 -14.62
CA SER A 459 -23.63 -4.73 -14.93
C SER A 459 -22.80 -4.61 -13.65
N MET A 460 -21.47 -4.58 -13.80
CA MET A 460 -20.55 -4.50 -12.69
C MET A 460 -19.30 -3.71 -13.04
N VAL A 461 -18.68 -3.09 -12.03
CA VAL A 461 -17.30 -2.59 -12.10
C VAL A 461 -16.37 -3.71 -11.63
N VAL A 462 -15.42 -4.09 -12.48
CA VAL A 462 -14.40 -5.10 -12.17
C VAL A 462 -13.02 -4.47 -12.25
N LYS A 463 -12.15 -4.84 -11.31
CA LYS A 463 -10.72 -4.56 -11.32
C LYS A 463 -9.95 -5.81 -11.74
N LEU A 464 -9.08 -5.64 -12.72
CA LEU A 464 -8.17 -6.66 -13.22
C LEU A 464 -6.74 -6.23 -12.94
N PHE A 465 -5.94 -7.13 -12.36
CA PHE A 465 -4.48 -6.98 -12.32
C PHE A 465 -3.85 -7.78 -13.45
N SER A 466 -2.78 -7.26 -14.05
CA SER A 466 -2.08 -7.91 -15.17
C SER A 466 -0.62 -7.44 -15.25
N ARG A 467 0.24 -8.26 -15.85
CA ARG A 467 1.67 -7.92 -16.08
C ARG A 467 1.92 -7.02 -17.28
N ARG A 468 0.92 -6.86 -18.16
CA ARG A 468 0.99 -6.07 -19.38
C ARG A 468 -0.27 -5.24 -19.55
N GLN A 469 -0.21 -4.26 -20.43
CA GLN A 469 -1.41 -3.57 -20.85
C GLN A 469 -2.41 -4.57 -21.46
N LEU A 470 -3.69 -4.38 -21.13
CA LEU A 470 -4.78 -5.19 -21.66
C LEU A 470 -5.32 -4.46 -22.87
N HIS A 471 -5.55 -5.14 -23.98
CA HIS A 471 -6.19 -4.59 -25.17
C HIS A 471 -7.65 -5.03 -25.21
N ASP A 472 -8.45 -4.44 -26.11
CA ASP A 472 -9.87 -4.76 -26.18
C ASP A 472 -10.11 -6.23 -26.54
N SER A 473 -9.20 -6.85 -27.29
CA SER A 473 -9.18 -8.29 -27.57
C SER A 473 -9.01 -9.15 -26.32
N ASP A 474 -8.38 -8.64 -25.24
CA ASP A 474 -8.27 -9.34 -23.96
C ASP A 474 -9.54 -9.19 -23.12
N ILE A 475 -10.24 -8.05 -23.26
CA ILE A 475 -11.40 -7.68 -22.43
C ILE A 475 -12.70 -8.21 -23.03
N GLN A 476 -12.87 -8.16 -24.34
CA GLN A 476 -14.11 -8.53 -25.04
C GLN A 476 -14.56 -9.97 -24.76
N PRO A 477 -13.68 -10.99 -24.62
CA PRO A 477 -14.11 -12.33 -24.23
C PRO A 477 -14.75 -12.40 -22.83
N LEU A 478 -14.29 -11.55 -21.90
CA LEU A 478 -14.82 -11.41 -20.54
C LEU A 478 -16.08 -10.52 -20.50
N PHE A 479 -16.17 -9.52 -21.38
CA PHE A 479 -17.25 -8.53 -21.42
C PHE A 479 -17.71 -8.27 -22.88
N PRO A 480 -18.54 -9.16 -23.47
CA PRO A 480 -18.80 -9.21 -24.92
C PRO A 480 -19.84 -8.18 -25.39
N ARG A 481 -20.74 -7.72 -24.52
CA ARG A 481 -21.73 -6.69 -24.85
C ARG A 481 -21.21 -5.33 -24.40
N VAL A 482 -21.02 -4.40 -25.33
CA VAL A 482 -21.03 -2.98 -24.97
C VAL A 482 -21.15 -2.05 -26.18
N PRO A 483 -22.00 -1.02 -26.08
CA PRO A 483 -21.74 0.30 -26.66
C PRO A 483 -20.91 1.20 -25.71
N HIS A 484 -20.62 0.77 -24.47
CA HIS A 484 -20.11 1.65 -23.39
C HIS A 484 -19.16 0.97 -22.36
N SER A 485 -18.22 0.12 -22.75
CA SER A 485 -17.18 -0.30 -21.79
C SER A 485 -16.23 0.87 -21.65
N VAL A 486 -16.52 1.76 -20.70
CA VAL A 486 -15.51 2.70 -20.26
C VAL A 486 -14.42 1.83 -19.64
N LYS A 487 -13.19 2.02 -20.08
CA LYS A 487 -12.02 1.31 -19.58
C LYS A 487 -11.10 2.33 -18.98
N LEU A 488 -10.77 2.16 -17.71
CA LEU A 488 -9.73 2.93 -17.05
C LEU A 488 -8.57 2.01 -16.75
N GLN A 489 -7.45 2.21 -17.45
CA GLN A 489 -6.25 1.43 -17.23
C GLN A 489 -5.10 2.31 -16.77
N ARG A 490 -4.36 1.83 -15.77
CA ARG A 490 -3.17 2.49 -15.26
C ARG A 490 -2.07 1.46 -15.01
N GLU A 491 -0.88 1.80 -15.46
CA GLU A 491 0.33 1.14 -15.00
C GLU A 491 0.66 1.62 -13.58
N VAL A 492 0.71 0.70 -12.63
CA VAL A 492 1.26 0.91 -11.29
C VAL A 492 2.79 0.76 -11.39
N GLU A 493 3.39 1.48 -12.33
CA GLU A 493 4.83 1.73 -12.38
C GLU A 493 5.06 3.23 -12.41
N VAL A 494 6.26 3.61 -11.99
CA VAL A 494 6.68 5.00 -11.84
C VAL A 494 6.86 5.58 -13.23
N GLU A 495 6.23 6.72 -13.48
CA GLU A 495 6.43 7.53 -14.67
C GLU A 495 7.91 7.48 -15.08
N ARG A 496 8.23 6.77 -16.17
CA ARG A 496 9.48 7.02 -16.87
C ARG A 496 9.32 8.44 -17.39
N VAL A 497 10.00 9.39 -16.75
CA VAL A 497 10.25 10.68 -17.39
C VAL A 497 11.02 10.33 -18.65
N ALA A 498 10.34 10.32 -19.79
CA ALA A 498 10.97 10.24 -21.09
C ALA A 498 12.05 11.33 -21.11
N ALA A 499 13.30 10.92 -21.30
CA ALA A 499 14.45 11.80 -21.43
C ALA A 499 14.41 12.55 -22.78
N GLU A 500 13.28 13.17 -23.12
CA GLU A 500 13.11 13.94 -24.36
C GLU A 500 13.33 15.44 -24.16
N ALA A 501 13.56 15.91 -22.92
CA ALA A 501 13.78 17.33 -22.63
C ALA A 501 15.26 17.77 -22.58
N LEU A 502 16.23 16.91 -22.93
CA LEU A 502 17.67 17.25 -22.93
C LEU A 502 18.31 17.34 -24.33
N MET A 503 17.51 17.31 -25.40
CA MET A 503 17.98 17.46 -26.80
C MET A 503 17.39 18.72 -27.46
N GLN A 504 17.38 19.85 -26.75
CA GLN A 504 17.27 21.15 -27.43
C GLN A 504 18.65 21.83 -27.43
N PRO A 505 19.25 22.08 -28.60
CA PRO A 505 20.46 22.87 -28.67
C PRO A 505 20.14 24.32 -28.27
N LEU A 506 20.74 24.76 -27.16
CA LEU A 506 20.86 26.16 -26.79
C LEU A 506 21.45 26.94 -27.97
N HIS A 507 20.60 27.60 -28.75
CA HIS A 507 21.04 28.63 -29.68
C HIS A 507 21.30 29.89 -28.86
N GLY A 508 22.55 30.05 -28.42
CA GLY A 508 23.06 31.34 -27.95
C GLY A 508 23.26 32.28 -29.14
N PRO A 509 23.13 33.61 -28.95
CA PRO A 509 23.28 34.57 -30.03
C PRO A 509 24.73 34.61 -30.52
N ILE A 510 24.90 34.53 -31.84
CA ILE A 510 26.16 34.65 -32.56
C ILE A 510 26.64 36.10 -32.43
N LEU A 511 27.71 36.30 -31.66
CA LEU A 511 28.53 37.52 -31.74
C LEU A 511 29.56 37.32 -32.85
N SER A 512 29.50 38.21 -33.83
CA SER A 512 30.43 38.35 -34.95
C SER A 512 31.76 38.95 -34.50
N SER A 513 32.87 38.41 -35.04
CA SER A 513 34.09 39.17 -35.38
C SER A 513 35.15 38.25 -36.02
N PRO A 514 35.96 38.72 -36.99
CA PRO A 514 36.67 37.89 -37.98
C PRO A 514 38.20 37.85 -37.77
N GLN A 515 38.90 37.21 -38.73
CA GLN A 515 40.36 37.01 -38.90
C GLN A 515 40.86 35.71 -38.24
N GLY A 516 41.66 34.84 -38.85
CA GLY A 516 42.34 34.77 -40.14
C GLY A 516 43.39 33.65 -40.02
N GLY A 517 43.78 32.99 -41.13
CA GLY A 517 45.05 32.24 -41.19
C GLY A 517 44.98 30.71 -41.26
N LEU A 518 45.03 30.22 -42.50
CA LEU A 518 45.88 29.14 -43.04
C LEU A 518 46.20 27.85 -42.23
N VAL A 519 45.80 26.72 -42.84
CA VAL A 519 46.65 25.61 -43.35
C VAL A 519 46.95 24.35 -42.49
N LYS A 520 46.44 23.22 -43.05
CA LYS A 520 47.03 21.87 -43.26
C LYS A 520 46.74 20.67 -42.32
N THR A 521 46.21 19.65 -43.03
CA THR A 521 46.50 18.19 -43.02
C THR A 521 45.80 17.22 -42.04
N VAL A 522 44.89 16.45 -42.65
CA VAL A 522 44.80 14.96 -42.75
C VAL A 522 44.68 14.11 -41.48
N GLY A 523 43.58 13.35 -41.43
CA GLY A 523 43.43 12.16 -40.59
C GLY A 523 42.01 11.61 -40.54
N LYS A 524 41.49 11.07 -41.66
CA LYS A 524 40.23 10.30 -41.70
C LYS A 524 40.48 8.89 -41.16
N ILE A 525 39.69 8.45 -40.17
CA ILE A 525 39.40 7.03 -39.94
C ILE A 525 37.88 6.87 -39.80
N ARG A 526 37.28 6.14 -40.74
CA ARG A 526 35.93 5.57 -40.67
C ARG A 526 36.04 4.06 -40.46
N PRO A 527 35.01 3.40 -39.89
CA PRO A 527 35.05 2.02 -39.44
C PRO A 527 34.83 1.02 -40.58
N ARG A 528 35.29 -0.23 -40.42
CA ARG A 528 34.98 -1.37 -41.29
C ARG A 528 34.17 -2.43 -40.53
N CYS A 529 33.02 -2.79 -41.12
CA CYS A 529 32.37 -4.10 -41.01
C CYS A 529 32.98 -5.10 -42.00
N ALA A 530 32.94 -6.40 -41.68
CA ALA A 530 32.90 -7.59 -42.55
C ALA A 530 32.87 -8.85 -41.63
N THR A 531 31.77 -9.59 -41.45
CA THR A 531 31.15 -10.70 -42.23
C THR A 531 31.78 -12.11 -42.12
N CYS A 532 30.92 -13.05 -41.69
CA CYS A 532 30.69 -14.45 -42.13
C CYS A 532 31.68 -15.61 -41.88
N SER A 533 31.18 -16.71 -41.29
CA SER A 533 30.96 -18.09 -41.85
C SER A 533 30.95 -19.15 -40.71
N SER A 534 29.81 -19.75 -40.33
CA SER A 534 29.16 -21.03 -40.78
C SER A 534 29.88 -22.33 -40.38
N VAL A 535 29.18 -23.30 -39.75
CA VAL A 535 28.87 -24.68 -40.25
C VAL A 535 27.96 -25.42 -39.24
N GLU A 536 27.06 -26.23 -39.79
CA GLU A 536 25.94 -27.02 -39.25
C GLU A 536 26.31 -28.33 -38.54
N SER A 537 25.43 -28.80 -37.64
CA SER A 537 24.68 -30.08 -37.75
C SER A 537 23.57 -30.13 -36.71
#